data_AF-A0AA40EJ51-F1
#
_entry.id   AF-A0AA40EJ51-F1
#
_cell.length_a   1.000
_cell.length_b   1.000
_cell.length_c   1.000
_cell.angle_alpha   90.00
_cell.angle_beta   90.00
_cell.angle_gamma   90.00
#
_symmetry.space_group_name_H-M   'P 1'
#
loop_
_entity.id
_entity.type
_entity.pdbx_description
1 polymer ?
#
loop_
_entity_poly.entity_id
_entity_poly.type
_entity_poly.pdbx_seq_one_letter_code
_entity_poly.pdbx_strand_id
1 'polypeptide(L)'
;MRSANSVVNEMRIVAGLAKTSLVATEARLLLGDGVPGGQAGRNRGAVISQERVCGVCHKRLGGIVTAMMPDNAVVHHGCLKKAMAGGGGGAGSFISGAWGRSGGVGV
;
A
#
# COMPACT_ATOMS: atom_id res chain seq x y z
N MET A 1 -9.41 -47.66 7.23
CA MET A 1 -9.69 -47.06 5.89
C MET A 1 -10.42 -45.72 5.98
N ARG A 2 -11.54 -45.58 6.71
CA ARG A 2 -12.25 -44.29 6.87
C ARG A 2 -11.42 -43.15 7.48
N SER A 3 -10.63 -43.43 8.51
CA SER A 3 -9.78 -42.43 9.18
C SER A 3 -8.68 -41.84 8.28
N ALA A 4 -8.08 -42.65 7.40
CA ALA A 4 -7.08 -42.16 6.46
C ALA A 4 -7.70 -41.20 5.42
N ASN A 5 -8.91 -41.51 4.95
CA ASN A 5 -9.62 -40.64 4.00
C ASN A 5 -10.06 -39.32 4.63
N SER A 6 -10.50 -39.33 5.90
CA SER A 6 -10.87 -38.09 6.59
C SER A 6 -9.66 -37.17 6.78
N VAL A 7 -8.49 -37.71 7.14
CA VAL A 7 -7.25 -36.93 7.28
C VAL A 7 -6.83 -36.31 5.95
N VAL A 8 -6.82 -37.08 4.86
CA VAL A 8 -6.47 -36.54 3.53
C VAL A 8 -7.47 -35.46 3.07
N ASN A 9 -8.77 -35.64 3.36
CA ASN A 9 -9.78 -34.65 3.03
C ASN A 9 -9.60 -33.36 3.83
N GLU A 10 -9.35 -33.47 5.13
CA GLU A 10 -9.05 -32.33 6.01
C GLU A 10 -7.83 -31.56 5.51
N MET A 11 -6.74 -32.25 5.19
CA MET A 11 -5.54 -31.62 4.64
C MET A 11 -5.82 -30.85 3.34
N ARG A 12 -6.67 -31.38 2.46
CA ARG A 12 -7.07 -30.68 1.22
C ARG A 12 -7.88 -29.43 1.53
N ILE A 13 -8.80 -29.50 2.49
CA ILE A 13 -9.62 -28.36 2.92
C ILE A 13 -8.71 -27.27 3.52
N VAL A 14 -7.83 -27.63 4.45
CA VAL A 14 -6.90 -26.68 5.08
C VAL A 14 -5.96 -26.06 4.06
N ALA A 15 -5.42 -26.85 3.13
CA ALA A 15 -4.60 -26.33 2.04
C ALA A 15 -5.38 -25.38 1.11
N GLY A 16 -6.67 -25.65 0.89
CA GLY A 16 -7.57 -24.75 0.15
C GLY A 16 -7.77 -23.42 0.89
N LEU A 17 -8.09 -23.47 2.18
CA LEU A 17 -8.29 -22.28 3.02
C LEU A 17 -7.01 -21.44 3.15
N ALA A 18 -5.85 -22.06 3.21
CA ALA A 18 -4.57 -21.35 3.22
C ALA A 18 -4.31 -20.59 1.92
N LYS A 19 -4.74 -21.12 0.78
CA LYS A 19 -4.62 -20.42 -0.51
C LYS A 19 -5.59 -19.24 -0.58
N THR A 20 -6.83 -19.40 -0.11
CA THR A 20 -7.79 -18.29 -0.11
C THR A 20 -7.39 -17.18 0.84
N SER A 21 -6.81 -17.51 2.01
CA SER A 21 -6.31 -16.52 2.95
C SER A 21 -5.13 -15.72 2.39
N LEU A 22 -4.24 -16.37 1.62
CA LEU A 22 -3.17 -15.68 0.90
C LEU A 22 -3.74 -14.66 -0.08
N VAL A 23 -4.66 -15.07 -0.96
CA VAL A 23 -5.27 -14.18 -1.96
C VAL A 23 -6.00 -13.02 -1.29
N ALA A 24 -6.74 -13.27 -0.20
CA ALA A 24 -7.42 -12.23 0.56
C ALA A 24 -6.43 -11.21 1.17
N THR A 25 -5.28 -11.71 1.64
CA THR A 25 -4.22 -10.85 2.19
C THR A 25 -3.58 -9.99 1.10
N GLU A 26 -3.31 -10.57 -0.06
CA GLU A 26 -2.78 -9.84 -1.22
C GLU A 26 -3.74 -8.76 -1.71
N ALA A 27 -5.03 -9.08 -1.86
CA ALA A 27 -6.05 -8.12 -2.26
C ALA A 27 -6.12 -6.93 -1.27
N ARG A 28 -6.11 -7.23 0.04
CA ARG A 28 -6.09 -6.19 1.07
C ARG A 28 -4.83 -5.33 1.02
N LEU A 29 -3.64 -5.91 0.80
CA LEU A 29 -2.38 -5.15 0.80
C LEU A 29 -2.16 -4.36 -0.48
N LEU A 30 -2.49 -4.93 -1.64
CA LEU A 30 -2.18 -4.34 -2.94
C LEU A 30 -3.29 -3.40 -3.42
N LEU A 31 -4.56 -3.74 -3.16
CA LEU A 31 -5.73 -2.99 -3.62
C LEU A 31 -6.36 -2.15 -2.51
N GLY A 32 -6.31 -2.63 -1.26
CA GLY A 32 -6.96 -1.97 -0.12
C GLY A 32 -8.38 -2.48 0.16
N ASP A 33 -8.75 -3.65 -0.37
CA ASP A 33 -10.09 -4.20 -0.26
C ASP A 33 -10.57 -4.36 1.20
N GLY A 34 -11.81 -3.95 1.47
CA GLY A 34 -12.45 -4.10 2.78
C GLY A 34 -11.96 -3.11 3.85
N VAL A 35 -11.27 -2.02 3.48
CA VAL A 35 -10.94 -0.92 4.39
C VAL A 35 -11.96 0.22 4.23
N PRO A 36 -12.77 0.54 5.26
CA PRO A 36 -13.71 1.66 5.20
C PRO A 36 -12.95 2.97 4.99
N GLY A 37 -13.38 3.78 4.03
CA GLY A 37 -12.68 5.01 3.60
C GLY A 37 -11.73 4.82 2.41
N GLY A 38 -11.64 3.61 1.82
CA GLY A 38 -11.05 3.42 0.50
C GLY A 38 -9.54 3.70 0.43
N GLN A 39 -8.79 3.31 1.46
CA GLN A 39 -7.34 3.48 1.44
C GLN A 39 -6.73 2.59 0.36
N ALA A 40 -6.31 3.19 -0.76
CA ALA A 40 -5.73 2.47 -1.87
C ALA A 40 -4.48 1.70 -1.42
N GLY A 41 -4.42 0.43 -1.77
CA GLY A 41 -3.34 -0.47 -1.36
C GLY A 41 -1.97 -0.05 -1.92
N ARG A 42 -0.96 -0.89 -1.69
CA ARG A 42 0.42 -0.61 -2.10
C ARG A 42 0.58 -0.44 -3.61
N ASN A 43 -0.32 -1.01 -4.41
CA ASN A 43 -0.31 -0.87 -5.87
C ASN A 43 -1.14 0.33 -6.35
N ARG A 44 -1.31 1.35 -5.51
CA ARG A 44 -1.97 2.60 -5.90
C ARG A 44 -1.15 3.32 -6.97
N GLY A 45 -1.80 3.61 -8.10
CA GLY A 45 -1.24 4.35 -9.22
C GLY A 45 -2.02 5.62 -9.48
N ALA A 46 -1.36 6.64 -10.04
CA ALA A 46 -2.01 7.88 -10.47
C ALA A 46 -1.68 8.09 -11.93
N VAL A 47 -2.68 8.47 -12.71
CA VAL A 47 -2.46 8.95 -14.07
C VAL A 47 -1.85 10.34 -13.98
N ILE A 48 -0.65 10.51 -14.54
CA ILE A 48 0.07 11.79 -14.58
C ILE A 48 0.03 12.27 -16.02
N SER A 49 -0.74 13.31 -16.27
CA SER A 49 -0.75 14.00 -17.55
C SER A 49 0.44 14.97 -17.67
N GLN A 50 0.78 15.39 -18.90
CA GLN A 50 1.97 16.21 -19.15
C GLN A 50 1.89 17.62 -18.55
N GLU A 51 0.67 18.08 -18.27
CA GLU A 51 0.34 19.35 -17.65
C GLU A 51 0.37 19.32 -16.11
N ARG A 52 0.49 18.13 -15.50
CA ARG A 52 0.48 18.03 -14.04
C ARG A 52 1.76 18.60 -13.42
N VAL A 53 1.59 19.46 -12.41
CA VAL A 53 2.67 20.18 -11.73
C VAL A 53 2.83 19.69 -10.30
N CYS A 54 4.07 19.60 -9.83
CA CYS A 54 4.38 19.29 -8.43
C CYS A 54 3.98 20.46 -7.52
N GLY A 55 3.13 20.21 -6.52
CA GLY A 55 2.66 21.24 -5.59
C GLY A 55 3.72 21.85 -4.66
N VAL A 56 4.96 21.33 -4.67
CA VAL A 56 6.07 21.82 -3.83
C VAL A 56 7.04 22.71 -4.61
N CYS A 57 7.53 22.25 -5.76
CA CYS A 57 8.54 22.96 -6.54
C CYS A 57 7.97 23.66 -7.78
N HIS A 58 6.67 23.48 -8.04
CA HIS A 58 5.94 24.04 -9.17
C HIS A 58 6.52 23.70 -10.56
N LYS A 59 7.36 22.65 -10.64
CA LYS A 59 7.83 22.08 -11.91
C LYS A 59 6.89 20.96 -12.38
N ARG A 60 6.84 20.74 -13.70
CA ARG A 60 6.10 19.63 -14.30
C ARG A 60 6.58 18.28 -13.75
N LEU A 61 5.65 17.35 -13.53
CA LEU A 61 5.95 16.01 -13.02
C LEU A 61 6.57 15.09 -14.11
N GLY A 62 6.35 15.40 -15.39
CA GLY A 62 6.65 14.54 -16.54
C GLY A 62 7.97 13.77 -16.44
N GLY A 63 7.90 12.46 -16.68
CA GLY A 63 9.03 11.51 -16.79
C GLY A 63 9.93 11.32 -15.56
N ILE A 64 9.81 12.15 -14.52
CA ILE A 64 10.71 12.16 -13.36
C ILE A 64 10.15 11.24 -12.26
N VAL A 65 11.06 10.64 -11.46
CA VAL A 65 10.71 9.80 -10.31
C VAL A 65 9.82 10.58 -9.32
N THR A 66 8.64 10.04 -9.11
CA THR A 66 7.53 10.73 -8.44
C THR A 66 6.99 9.85 -7.31
N ALA A 67 6.67 10.46 -6.17
CA ALA A 67 6.06 9.81 -5.02
C ALA A 67 4.57 10.16 -4.91
N MET A 68 3.76 9.19 -4.49
CA MET A 68 2.33 9.35 -4.24
C MET A 68 2.02 9.40 -2.75
N MET A 69 1.36 10.49 -2.36
CA MET A 69 0.93 10.79 -1.01
C MET A 69 -0.41 10.09 -0.68
N PRO A 70 -0.77 9.87 0.61
CA PRO A 70 -2.00 9.17 0.98
C PRO A 70 -3.32 9.82 0.51
N ASP A 71 -3.29 11.12 0.21
CA ASP A 71 -4.39 11.92 -0.34
C ASP A 71 -4.44 11.92 -1.87
N ASN A 72 -3.70 11.01 -2.53
CA ASN A 72 -3.53 10.93 -3.99
C ASN A 72 -2.78 12.12 -4.62
N ALA A 73 -2.17 12.98 -3.80
CA ALA A 73 -1.26 14.00 -4.30
C ALA A 73 0.02 13.35 -4.83
N VAL A 74 0.58 13.96 -5.86
CA VAL A 74 1.72 13.41 -6.60
C VAL A 74 2.82 14.48 -6.64
N VAL A 75 3.98 14.15 -6.09
CA VAL A 75 5.10 15.07 -5.90
C VAL A 75 6.40 14.43 -6.36
N HIS A 76 7.37 15.22 -6.81
CA HIS A 76 8.71 14.67 -7.07
C HIS A 76 9.27 14.00 -5.82
N HIS A 77 10.01 12.90 -6.00
CA HIS A 77 10.58 12.17 -4.87
C HIS A 77 11.44 13.07 -3.96
N GLY A 78 12.21 14.00 -4.55
CA GLY A 78 13.00 14.98 -3.79
C GLY A 78 12.17 16.00 -2.99
N CYS A 79 10.90 16.21 -3.36
CA CYS A 79 9.98 17.12 -2.68
C CYS A 79 9.19 16.44 -1.55
N LEU A 80 9.25 15.11 -1.42
CA LEU A 80 8.41 14.32 -0.51
C LEU A 80 8.53 14.76 0.95
N LYS A 81 9.76 14.91 1.47
CA LYS A 81 9.98 15.33 2.86
C LYS A 81 9.37 16.69 3.16
N LYS A 82 9.44 17.62 2.21
CA LYS A 82 8.86 18.96 2.35
C LYS A 82 7.33 18.93 2.23
N ALA A 83 6.78 18.09 1.35
CA ALA A 83 5.34 17.86 1.26
C ALA A 83 4.76 17.30 2.57
N MET A 84 5.46 16.34 3.20
CA MET A 84 5.07 15.78 4.49
C MET A 84 5.20 16.77 5.65
N ALA A 85 6.21 17.64 5.63
CA ALA A 85 6.43 18.65 6.67
C ALA A 85 5.50 19.88 6.56
N GLY A 86 5.04 20.22 5.34
CA GLY A 86 4.20 21.38 5.07
C GLY A 86 2.69 21.13 5.17
N GLY A 87 2.27 19.87 5.30
CA GLY A 87 0.87 19.46 5.50
C GLY A 87 0.37 19.73 6.93
N GLY A 88 0.49 20.97 7.39
CA GLY A 88 -0.05 21.42 8.68
C GLY A 88 -1.53 21.79 8.54
N GLY A 89 -2.43 20.86 8.85
CA GLY A 89 -3.85 21.17 9.01
C GLY A 89 -4.76 19.94 8.96
N GLY A 90 -4.87 19.22 10.08
CA GLY A 90 -5.93 18.23 10.29
C GLY A 90 -5.44 16.88 10.79
N ALA A 91 -5.62 16.66 12.09
CA ALA A 91 -5.43 15.44 12.86
C ALA A 91 -5.49 14.12 12.06
N GLY A 92 -4.34 13.45 12.01
CA GLY A 92 -4.20 12.05 11.66
C GLY A 92 -2.71 11.74 11.63
N SER A 93 -2.18 11.19 12.73
CA SER A 93 -0.84 10.60 12.74
C SER A 93 -0.81 9.49 11.69
N PHE A 94 -0.46 9.83 10.44
CA PHE A 94 -0.15 8.84 9.44
C PHE A 94 1.15 8.21 9.90
N ILE A 95 1.04 7.06 10.57
CA ILE A 95 2.16 6.23 10.94
C ILE A 95 3.08 6.15 9.72
N SER A 96 4.26 6.75 9.84
CA SER A 96 5.34 6.75 8.85
C SER A 96 5.89 5.34 8.55
N GLY A 97 5.14 4.29 8.87
CA GLY A 97 5.62 2.91 9.04
C GLY A 97 5.56 2.02 7.81
N ALA A 98 5.15 2.51 6.64
CA ALA A 98 5.11 1.67 5.44
C ALA A 98 6.28 1.90 4.46
N TRP A 99 7.09 2.95 4.66
CA TRP A 99 8.16 3.33 3.72
C TRP A 99 9.54 3.44 4.40
N GLY A 100 9.59 3.40 5.73
CA GLY A 100 10.81 3.34 6.51
C GLY A 100 11.05 1.93 7.06
N ARG A 101 11.76 1.09 6.31
CA ARG A 101 12.56 -0.06 6.82
C ARG A 101 11.84 -1.06 7.72
N SER A 102 11.44 -2.22 7.19
CA SER A 102 11.39 -3.45 7.98
C SER A 102 12.78 -4.11 7.93
N GLY A 103 13.64 -3.76 8.87
CA GLY A 103 14.94 -4.39 9.05
C GLY A 103 15.44 -4.17 10.48
N GLY A 104 15.27 -5.20 11.32
CA GLY A 104 15.95 -5.35 12.60
C GLY A 104 15.11 -5.00 13.84
N VAL A 105 14.54 -6.02 14.49
CA VAL A 105 14.52 -6.12 15.95
C VAL A 105 14.99 -7.53 16.28
N GLY A 106 16.25 -7.62 16.69
CA GLY A 106 16.66 -8.64 17.63
C GLY A 106 16.37 -8.10 19.03
N VAL A 107 15.59 -8.86 19.78
CA VAL A 107 15.78 -9.18 21.21
C VAL A 107 15.25 -10.59 21.41
#